data_AF-A0A7G9P199-F1
#
_entry.id   AF-A0A7G9P199-F1
#
_cell.length_a   1.000
_cell.length_b   1.000
_cell.length_c   1.000
_cell.angle_alpha   90.00
_cell.angle_beta   90.00
_cell.angle_gamma   90.00
#
_symmetry.space_group_name_H-M   'P 1'
#
loop_
_entity.id
_entity.type
_entity.pdbx_description
1 polymer ?
#
loop_
_entity_poly.entity_id
_entity_poly.type
_entity_poly.pdbx_seq_one_letter_code
_entity_poly.pdbx_strand_id
1 'polypeptide(L)'
;MSNRRFDDATQPTTLRQAADFIALFSMIVVCVCACGFITVPAMRTSIAAWCTFMVAMLIAGLALRARVRPKGFSGFMIALMGASVLGLFMVGIIANGLTRLLRNNGHGLGDSPQDMVALIALLVVLGLVLLAISVRLFSSALGHQVPAWTKIYENDMWTTAVIGMFRVGSRIKCWLVDRLYARHDPSGDWQRDTEIPVVIELGDSSLMGVRPGDQIDKLHPLGRVEIVRDTVNGKLSYPSRGLWIDFSETNRIDSYWIVFTSMSKGEAPFDGEIRHNGQSLVISHATNPDDLIADLGPPTRREDEPDGVLLYYHRPDNVRWEIDFEDGCLIDWLFVKD
;
A
#
# COMPACT_ATOMS: atom_id res chain seq x y z
N MET A 1 9.94 -87.53 -0.77
CA MET A 1 10.02 -86.19 -0.15
C MET A 1 11.09 -85.39 -0.88
N SER A 2 10.69 -84.49 -1.78
CA SER A 2 11.62 -83.59 -2.49
C SER A 2 11.22 -82.14 -2.20
N ASN A 3 12.20 -81.37 -1.72
CA ASN A 3 12.09 -79.94 -1.42
C ASN A 3 12.28 -79.13 -2.71
N ARG A 4 11.35 -78.22 -2.99
CA ARG A 4 11.55 -77.13 -3.97
C ARG A 4 12.15 -75.91 -3.27
N ARG A 5 13.28 -75.44 -3.82
CA ARG A 5 13.83 -74.09 -3.62
C ARG A 5 12.93 -73.07 -4.31
N PHE A 6 12.76 -71.90 -3.70
CA PHE A 6 12.37 -70.69 -4.39
C PHE A 6 13.48 -69.65 -4.20
N ASP A 7 13.91 -69.11 -5.34
CA ASP A 7 14.82 -67.97 -5.48
C ASP A 7 14.18 -66.71 -4.91
N ASP A 8 15.02 -65.79 -4.41
CA ASP A 8 14.66 -64.38 -4.38
C ASP A 8 15.89 -63.51 -4.69
N ALA A 9 15.94 -63.07 -5.95
CA ALA A 9 16.90 -62.15 -6.52
C ALA A 9 16.16 -60.90 -7.01
N THR A 10 15.98 -59.90 -6.16
CA THR A 10 15.64 -58.53 -6.59
C THR A 10 16.15 -57.48 -5.59
N GLN A 11 17.32 -56.89 -5.84
CA GLN A 11 17.64 -55.48 -5.51
C GLN A 11 19.04 -55.06 -6.01
N PRO A 12 19.12 -54.27 -7.12
CA PRO A 12 20.10 -53.17 -7.16
C PRO A 12 19.64 -51.89 -7.93
N THR A 13 18.34 -51.61 -8.07
CA THR A 13 17.87 -50.44 -8.85
C THR A 13 17.77 -49.12 -8.06
N THR A 14 17.64 -49.16 -6.74
CA THR A 14 17.32 -47.98 -5.91
C THR A 14 18.52 -47.11 -5.53
N LEU A 15 19.72 -47.68 -5.48
CA LEU A 15 20.95 -46.94 -5.11
C LEU A 15 21.46 -46.05 -6.24
N ARG A 16 21.34 -46.51 -7.49
CA ARG A 16 21.79 -45.75 -8.66
C ARG A 16 20.89 -44.54 -8.93
N GLN A 17 19.57 -44.72 -8.82
CA GLN A 17 18.60 -43.62 -8.92
C GLN A 17 18.77 -42.55 -7.84
N ALA A 18 19.18 -42.94 -6.62
CA ALA A 18 19.47 -41.98 -5.56
C ALA A 18 20.74 -41.16 -5.84
N ALA A 19 21.77 -41.77 -6.44
CA ALA A 19 22.99 -41.07 -6.82
C ALA A 19 22.75 -40.07 -7.97
N ASP A 20 21.98 -40.46 -8.98
CA ASP A 20 21.64 -39.60 -10.11
C ASP A 20 20.79 -38.39 -9.68
N PHE A 21 19.89 -38.59 -8.72
CA PHE A 21 19.08 -37.50 -8.15
C PHE A 21 19.93 -36.51 -7.33
N ILE A 22 20.88 -37.00 -6.52
CA ILE A 22 21.79 -36.13 -5.75
C ILE A 22 22.68 -35.30 -6.69
N ALA A 23 23.18 -35.91 -7.77
CA ALA A 23 23.96 -35.20 -8.77
C ALA A 23 23.14 -34.10 -9.47
N LEU A 24 21.91 -34.40 -9.89
CA LEU A 24 21.03 -33.44 -10.54
C LEU A 24 20.64 -32.27 -9.61
N PHE A 25 20.30 -32.58 -8.34
CA PHE A 25 19.96 -31.56 -7.34
C PHE A 25 21.16 -30.64 -7.05
N SER A 26 22.36 -31.22 -6.94
CA SER A 26 23.58 -30.45 -6.71
C SER A 26 23.89 -29.52 -7.88
N MET A 27 23.67 -29.97 -9.12
CA MET A 27 23.83 -29.16 -10.32
C MET A 27 22.85 -27.97 -10.35
N ILE A 28 21.57 -28.21 -10.02
CA ILE A 28 20.55 -27.16 -9.98
C ILE A 28 20.88 -26.10 -8.92
N VAL A 29 21.30 -26.51 -7.73
CA VAL A 29 21.71 -25.58 -6.65
C VAL A 29 22.91 -24.74 -7.08
N VAL A 30 23.90 -25.34 -7.75
CA VAL A 30 25.07 -24.62 -8.26
C VAL A 30 24.66 -23.62 -9.35
N CYS A 31 23.79 -24.00 -10.28
CA CYS A 31 23.30 -23.08 -11.32
C CYS A 31 22.48 -21.92 -10.73
N VAL A 32 21.65 -22.16 -9.71
CA VAL A 32 20.84 -21.10 -9.06
C VAL A 32 21.73 -20.18 -8.21
N CYS A 33 22.65 -20.71 -7.40
CA CYS A 33 23.60 -19.88 -6.63
C CYS A 33 24.50 -19.09 -7.61
N ALA A 34 24.90 -19.64 -8.77
CA ALA A 34 25.71 -18.95 -9.80
C ALA A 34 24.93 -17.84 -10.54
N CYS A 35 23.69 -18.08 -10.96
CA CYS A 35 22.87 -17.06 -11.63
C CYS A 35 22.50 -15.90 -10.69
N GLY A 36 22.21 -16.18 -9.42
CA GLY A 36 21.92 -15.15 -8.41
C GLY A 36 23.13 -14.30 -8.01
N PHE A 37 24.34 -14.87 -8.04
CA PHE A 37 25.59 -14.16 -7.70
C PHE A 37 26.01 -13.10 -8.72
N ILE A 38 25.59 -13.26 -9.98
CA ILE A 38 25.99 -12.43 -11.11
C ILE A 38 25.13 -11.16 -11.21
N THR A 39 23.88 -11.18 -10.75
CA THR A 39 22.92 -10.11 -11.07
C THR A 39 22.73 -9.04 -9.99
N VAL A 40 23.02 -9.28 -8.71
CA VAL A 40 22.78 -8.30 -7.63
C VAL A 40 23.84 -8.37 -6.52
N PRO A 41 24.76 -7.39 -6.40
CA PRO A 41 25.84 -7.39 -5.40
C PRO A 41 25.35 -7.41 -3.94
N ALA A 42 24.22 -6.74 -3.66
CA ALA A 42 23.66 -6.61 -2.31
C ALA A 42 23.11 -7.92 -1.71
N MET A 43 22.85 -8.94 -2.54
CA MET A 43 22.32 -10.24 -2.07
C MET A 43 23.40 -11.28 -1.76
N ARG A 44 24.70 -10.99 -1.98
CA ARG A 44 25.78 -11.98 -1.90
C ARG A 44 25.94 -12.62 -0.52
N THR A 45 25.76 -11.85 0.55
CA THR A 45 25.89 -12.36 1.93
C THR A 45 24.71 -13.22 2.35
N SER A 46 23.48 -12.86 1.96
CA SER A 46 22.30 -13.67 2.21
C SER A 46 22.33 -14.97 1.41
N ILE A 47 22.70 -14.94 0.13
CA ILE A 47 22.79 -16.16 -0.70
C ILE A 47 23.84 -17.13 -0.12
N ALA A 48 25.00 -16.64 0.31
CA ALA A 48 26.03 -17.49 0.92
C ALA A 48 25.56 -18.14 2.25
N ALA A 49 24.89 -17.38 3.12
CA ALA A 49 24.32 -17.92 4.35
C ALA A 49 23.24 -18.98 4.08
N TRP A 50 22.42 -18.76 3.04
CA TRP A 50 21.36 -19.69 2.64
C TRP A 50 21.87 -20.96 1.93
N CYS A 51 22.84 -20.84 1.01
CA CYS A 51 23.46 -22.02 0.40
C CYS A 51 24.17 -22.85 1.51
N THR A 52 24.75 -22.21 2.54
CA THR A 52 25.34 -22.90 3.72
C THR A 52 24.29 -23.63 4.56
N PHE A 53 23.14 -22.99 4.84
CA PHE A 53 22.05 -23.61 5.60
C PHE A 53 21.45 -24.82 4.87
N MET A 54 21.25 -24.73 3.55
CA MET A 54 20.74 -25.83 2.73
C MET A 54 21.70 -27.03 2.72
N VAL A 55 23.01 -26.78 2.62
CA VAL A 55 24.03 -27.84 2.71
C VAL A 55 24.01 -28.48 4.10
N ALA A 56 23.90 -27.69 5.17
CA ALA A 56 23.80 -28.23 6.53
C ALA A 56 22.54 -29.09 6.75
N MET A 57 21.38 -28.66 6.23
CA MET A 57 20.13 -29.43 6.25
C MET A 57 20.24 -30.74 5.46
N LEU A 58 20.88 -30.70 4.29
CA LEU A 58 21.12 -31.90 3.48
C LEU A 58 22.01 -32.91 4.25
N ILE A 59 23.11 -32.43 4.84
CA ILE A 59 24.03 -33.25 5.63
C ILE A 59 23.30 -33.83 6.86
N ALA A 60 22.51 -33.03 7.57
CA ALA A 60 21.71 -33.49 8.70
C ALA A 60 20.68 -34.55 8.29
N GLY A 61 20.01 -34.38 7.15
CA GLY A 61 19.08 -35.36 6.59
C GLY A 61 19.74 -36.68 6.20
N LEU A 62 20.93 -36.61 5.58
CA LEU A 62 21.75 -37.79 5.27
C LEU A 62 22.25 -38.50 6.53
N ALA A 63 22.66 -37.75 7.55
CA ALA A 63 23.09 -38.28 8.84
C ALA A 63 21.92 -38.95 9.61
N LEU A 64 20.72 -38.38 9.57
CA LEU A 64 19.51 -39.00 10.14
C LEU A 64 19.14 -40.30 9.41
N ARG A 65 19.26 -40.32 8.08
CA ARG A 65 19.02 -41.51 7.24
C ARG A 65 19.99 -42.65 7.55
N ALA A 66 21.22 -42.34 7.94
CA ALA A 66 22.20 -43.34 8.36
C ALA A 66 21.83 -43.99 9.71
N ARG A 67 21.11 -43.26 10.59
CA ARG A 67 20.72 -43.74 11.92
C ARG A 67 19.35 -44.43 11.97
N VAL A 68 18.42 -44.07 11.10
CA VAL A 68 17.07 -44.61 11.11
C VAL A 68 16.79 -45.28 9.76
N ARG A 69 16.44 -46.57 9.75
CA ARG A 69 15.94 -47.29 8.57
C ARG A 69 14.39 -47.38 8.55
N PRO A 70 13.60 -46.31 8.34
CA PRO A 70 12.22 -46.49 7.92
C PRO A 70 12.17 -46.52 6.39
N LYS A 71 11.53 -47.55 5.84
CA LYS A 71 11.02 -47.52 4.47
C LYS A 71 9.98 -46.38 4.40
N GLY A 72 10.28 -45.30 3.67
CA GLY A 72 9.37 -44.15 3.49
C GLY A 72 9.98 -42.77 3.77
N PHE A 73 11.01 -42.68 4.61
CA PHE A 73 11.55 -41.37 5.04
C PHE A 73 12.28 -40.59 3.93
N SER A 74 12.93 -41.28 2.98
CA SER A 74 13.69 -40.59 1.93
C SER A 74 12.80 -39.89 0.90
N GLY A 75 11.63 -40.46 0.58
CA GLY A 75 10.68 -39.84 -0.36
C GLY A 75 10.11 -38.54 0.19
N PHE A 76 9.74 -38.54 1.48
CA PHE A 76 9.24 -37.36 2.18
C PHE A 76 10.27 -36.22 2.20
N MET A 77 11.51 -36.50 2.64
CA MET A 77 12.54 -35.46 2.72
C MET A 77 12.91 -34.90 1.35
N ILE A 78 12.98 -35.76 0.31
CA ILE A 78 13.27 -35.30 -1.06
C ILE A 78 12.15 -34.40 -1.60
N ALA A 79 10.88 -34.78 -1.40
CA ALA A 79 9.76 -33.97 -1.83
C ALA A 79 9.65 -32.65 -1.08
N LEU A 80 9.90 -32.65 0.24
CA LEU A 80 9.91 -31.44 1.06
C LEU A 80 11.04 -30.49 0.63
N MET A 81 12.25 -31.01 0.36
CA MET A 81 13.35 -30.20 -0.15
C MET A 81 13.04 -29.65 -1.55
N GLY A 82 12.45 -30.47 -2.43
CA GLY A 82 12.03 -30.05 -3.76
C GLY A 82 10.98 -28.94 -3.73
N ALA A 83 9.94 -29.07 -2.91
CA ALA A 83 8.91 -28.05 -2.72
C ALA A 83 9.48 -26.76 -2.12
N SER A 84 10.40 -26.86 -1.16
CA SER A 84 11.07 -25.70 -0.55
C SER A 84 11.92 -24.94 -1.57
N VAL A 85 12.67 -25.65 -2.41
CA VAL A 85 13.48 -25.05 -3.48
C VAL A 85 12.59 -24.37 -4.53
N LEU A 86 11.50 -25.02 -4.93
CA LEU A 86 10.54 -24.46 -5.90
C LEU A 86 9.87 -23.19 -5.35
N GLY A 87 9.44 -23.20 -4.08
CA GLY A 87 8.86 -22.05 -3.41
C GLY A 87 9.81 -20.86 -3.36
N LEU A 88 11.07 -21.11 -2.98
CA LEU A 88 12.11 -20.07 -2.95
C LEU A 88 12.41 -19.51 -4.35
N PHE A 89 12.42 -20.35 -5.37
CA PHE A 89 12.63 -19.92 -6.76
C PHE A 89 11.49 -19.02 -7.24
N MET A 90 10.24 -19.38 -6.94
CA MET A 90 9.07 -18.56 -7.27
C MET A 90 9.09 -17.21 -6.54
N VAL A 91 9.48 -17.18 -5.26
CA VAL A 91 9.67 -15.92 -4.51
C VAL A 91 10.74 -15.06 -5.17
N GLY A 92 11.86 -15.64 -5.61
CA GLY A 92 12.91 -14.92 -6.32
C GLY A 92 12.47 -14.32 -7.66
N ILE A 93 11.69 -15.07 -8.46
CA ILE A 93 11.12 -14.58 -9.72
C ILE A 93 10.14 -13.43 -9.45
N ILE A 94 9.23 -13.60 -8.49
CA ILE A 94 8.24 -12.58 -8.13
C ILE A 94 8.96 -11.33 -7.63
N ALA A 95 9.95 -11.47 -6.75
CA ALA A 95 10.75 -10.36 -6.25
C ALA A 95 11.43 -9.59 -7.39
N ASN A 96 12.13 -10.29 -8.29
CA ASN A 96 12.84 -9.66 -9.40
C ASN A 96 11.87 -9.01 -10.41
N GLY A 97 10.73 -9.65 -10.68
CA GLY A 97 9.67 -9.09 -11.52
C GLY A 97 9.08 -7.81 -10.93
N LEU A 98 8.80 -7.81 -9.61
CA LEU A 98 8.27 -6.64 -8.91
C LEU A 98 9.29 -5.49 -8.89
N THR A 99 10.56 -5.77 -8.61
CA THR A 99 11.63 -4.76 -8.65
C THR A 99 11.77 -4.12 -10.03
N ARG A 100 11.62 -4.90 -11.12
CA ARG A 100 11.65 -4.38 -12.49
C ARG A 100 10.42 -3.54 -12.82
N LEU A 101 9.22 -3.98 -12.43
CA LEU A 101 7.96 -3.26 -12.61
C LEU A 101 8.00 -1.90 -11.89
N LEU A 102 8.47 -1.90 -10.65
CA LEU A 102 8.64 -0.70 -9.83
C LEU A 102 9.62 0.28 -10.47
N ARG A 103 10.78 -0.21 -10.94
CA ARG A 103 11.79 0.63 -11.59
C ARG A 103 11.32 1.24 -12.90
N ASN A 104 10.52 0.50 -13.68
CA ASN A 104 10.05 0.97 -15.00
C ASN A 104 8.89 1.97 -14.90
N ASN A 105 8.12 1.96 -13.81
CA ASN A 105 6.98 2.87 -13.62
C ASN A 105 7.37 4.22 -13.00
N GLY A 106 8.67 4.54 -12.90
CA GLY A 106 9.13 5.82 -12.33
C GLY A 106 8.87 5.98 -10.82
N HIS A 107 8.30 4.98 -10.16
CA HIS A 107 8.20 4.96 -8.70
C HIS A 107 9.60 4.72 -8.13
N GLY A 108 10.17 5.73 -7.48
CA GLY A 108 11.41 5.66 -6.70
C GLY A 108 11.33 4.77 -5.46
N LEU A 109 10.71 3.60 -5.56
CA LEU A 109 10.79 2.53 -4.57
C LEU A 109 12.18 1.91 -4.65
N GLY A 110 13.12 2.55 -3.96
CA GLY A 110 14.53 2.15 -3.92
C GLY A 110 15.42 3.07 -3.08
N ASP A 111 15.03 4.32 -2.88
CA ASP A 111 15.88 5.29 -2.18
C ASP A 111 15.68 5.28 -0.65
N SER A 112 14.51 4.81 -0.19
CA SER A 112 14.20 4.64 1.23
C SER A 112 14.51 3.20 1.70
N PRO A 113 15.39 3.01 2.70
CA PRO A 113 15.63 1.70 3.32
C PRO A 113 14.35 1.04 3.86
N GLN A 114 13.35 1.83 4.24
CA GLN A 114 12.08 1.31 4.78
C GLN A 114 11.25 0.60 3.71
N ASP A 115 11.36 1.04 2.46
CA ASP A 115 10.59 0.48 1.33
C ASP A 115 11.12 -0.90 0.96
N MET A 116 12.44 -1.05 0.96
CA MET A 116 13.12 -2.34 0.81
C MET A 116 12.75 -3.31 1.94
N VAL A 117 12.69 -2.83 3.19
CA VAL A 117 12.28 -3.67 4.33
C VAL A 117 10.83 -4.14 4.19
N ALA A 118 9.90 -3.25 3.78
CA ALA A 118 8.51 -3.61 3.59
C ALA A 118 8.32 -4.63 2.44
N LEU A 119 9.04 -4.46 1.34
CA LEU A 119 9.04 -5.40 0.22
C LEU A 119 9.58 -6.78 0.64
N ILE A 120 10.70 -6.81 1.36
CA ILE A 120 11.28 -8.05 1.89
C ILE A 120 10.30 -8.74 2.84
N ALA A 121 9.66 -8.00 3.73
CA ALA A 121 8.67 -8.54 4.66
C ALA A 121 7.47 -9.17 3.91
N LEU A 122 6.96 -8.51 2.86
CA LEU A 122 5.89 -9.04 2.01
C LEU A 122 6.31 -10.35 1.33
N LEU A 123 7.51 -10.40 0.75
CA LEU A 123 8.05 -11.58 0.08
C LEU A 123 8.25 -12.75 1.06
N VAL A 124 8.69 -12.47 2.28
CA VAL A 124 8.82 -13.48 3.35
C VAL A 124 7.46 -14.05 3.74
N VAL A 125 6.45 -13.19 3.96
CA VAL A 125 5.08 -13.63 4.27
C VAL A 125 4.52 -14.49 3.13
N LEU A 126 4.69 -14.06 1.87
CA LEU A 126 4.25 -14.81 0.71
C LEU A 126 4.94 -16.19 0.63
N GLY A 127 6.25 -16.23 0.87
CA GLY A 127 7.02 -17.48 0.92
C GLY A 127 6.54 -18.44 2.01
N LEU A 128 6.22 -17.93 3.21
CA LEU A 128 5.68 -18.73 4.31
C LEU A 128 4.28 -19.26 4.02
N VAL A 129 3.42 -18.46 3.39
CA VAL A 129 2.08 -18.89 2.94
C VAL A 129 2.19 -19.99 1.90
N LEU A 130 3.06 -19.83 0.89
CA LEU A 130 3.29 -20.84 -0.13
C LEU A 130 3.84 -22.14 0.48
N LEU A 131 4.79 -22.04 1.42
CA LEU A 131 5.32 -23.20 2.13
C LEU A 131 4.24 -23.95 2.91
N ALA A 132 3.37 -23.23 3.63
CA ALA A 132 2.26 -23.83 4.38
C ALA A 132 1.26 -24.55 3.44
N ILE A 133 0.94 -23.95 2.29
CA ILE A 133 0.09 -24.57 1.27
C ILE A 133 0.75 -25.84 0.73
N SER A 134 2.05 -25.80 0.42
CA SER A 134 2.80 -26.96 -0.07
C SER A 134 2.81 -28.11 0.95
N VAL A 135 3.04 -27.82 2.23
CA VAL A 135 3.00 -28.83 3.31
C VAL A 135 1.60 -29.45 3.39
N ARG A 136 0.54 -28.65 3.31
CA ARG A 136 -0.85 -29.13 3.40
C ARG A 136 -1.23 -30.02 2.20
N LEU A 137 -0.90 -29.58 0.98
CA LEU A 137 -1.15 -30.36 -0.24
C LEU A 137 -0.38 -31.68 -0.21
N PHE A 138 0.85 -31.67 0.29
CA PHE A 138 1.68 -32.85 0.39
C PHE A 138 1.16 -33.84 1.46
N SER A 139 0.76 -33.35 2.63
CA SER A 139 0.10 -34.17 3.66
C SER A 139 -1.20 -34.81 3.15
N SER A 140 -1.97 -34.09 2.35
CA SER A 140 -3.17 -34.62 1.70
C SER A 140 -2.85 -35.71 0.67
N ALA A 141 -1.75 -35.58 -0.07
CA ALA A 141 -1.33 -36.54 -1.09
C ALA A 141 -0.77 -37.85 -0.50
N LEU A 142 -0.22 -37.82 0.72
CA LEU A 142 0.36 -38.99 1.39
C LEU A 142 -0.66 -39.90 2.08
N GLY A 143 -1.96 -39.56 2.05
CA GLY A 143 -3.05 -40.45 2.47
C GLY A 143 -2.95 -40.94 3.92
N HIS A 144 -3.51 -40.17 4.86
CA HIS A 144 -3.87 -40.53 6.26
C HIS A 144 -2.85 -41.24 7.19
N GLN A 145 -1.65 -41.63 6.75
CA GLN A 145 -0.60 -42.17 7.65
C GLN A 145 0.30 -41.06 8.22
N VAL A 146 -0.31 -39.97 8.68
CA VAL A 146 0.42 -38.98 9.49
C VAL A 146 0.31 -39.41 10.95
N PRO A 147 1.43 -39.67 11.66
CA PRO A 147 1.38 -40.19 13.02
C PRO A 147 0.65 -39.23 13.97
N ALA A 148 -0.17 -39.77 14.87
CA ALA A 148 -1.17 -39.06 15.68
C ALA A 148 -0.65 -37.86 16.51
N TRP A 149 0.65 -37.73 16.71
CA TRP A 149 1.25 -36.57 17.38
C TRP A 149 1.19 -35.28 16.54
N THR A 150 1.00 -35.35 15.22
CA THR A 150 0.79 -34.14 14.39
C THR A 150 -0.60 -33.53 14.57
N LYS A 151 -1.61 -34.34 14.92
CA LYS A 151 -2.99 -33.88 15.18
C LYS A 151 -3.09 -32.95 16.41
N ILE A 152 -2.15 -33.03 17.35
CA ILE A 152 -2.15 -32.23 18.58
C ILE A 152 -1.63 -30.80 18.32
N TYR A 153 -0.83 -30.60 17.27
CA TYR A 153 -0.29 -29.28 16.89
C TYR A 153 -1.05 -28.62 15.72
N GLU A 154 -1.96 -29.34 15.06
CA GLU A 154 -2.60 -28.93 13.80
C GLU A 154 -3.69 -27.85 13.96
N ASN A 155 -4.42 -27.81 15.09
CA ASN A 155 -5.66 -27.02 15.16
C ASN A 155 -5.57 -25.64 15.83
N ASP A 156 -4.57 -25.37 16.68
CA ASP A 156 -4.52 -24.08 17.41
C ASP A 156 -3.34 -23.20 17.00
N MET A 157 -2.15 -23.79 16.82
CA MET A 157 -0.95 -23.01 16.51
C MET A 157 -0.94 -22.51 15.05
N TRP A 158 -1.34 -23.36 14.10
CA TRP A 158 -1.39 -22.99 12.68
C TRP A 158 -2.47 -21.96 12.41
N THR A 159 -3.65 -22.14 12.98
CA THR A 159 -4.78 -21.22 12.80
C THR A 159 -4.45 -19.85 13.37
N THR A 160 -3.84 -19.80 14.57
CA THR A 160 -3.42 -18.54 15.19
C THR A 160 -2.27 -17.87 14.44
N ALA A 161 -1.27 -18.63 13.98
CA ALA A 161 -0.16 -18.10 13.19
C ALA A 161 -0.62 -17.60 11.81
N VAL A 162 -1.52 -18.33 11.15
CA VAL A 162 -2.09 -17.97 9.85
C VAL A 162 -3.00 -16.75 10.00
N ILE A 163 -3.88 -16.69 10.99
CA ILE A 163 -4.72 -15.52 11.28
C ILE A 163 -3.85 -14.30 11.63
N GLY A 164 -2.78 -14.50 12.42
CA GLY A 164 -1.79 -13.45 12.71
C GLY A 164 -1.10 -12.93 11.46
N MET A 165 -0.64 -13.84 10.58
CA MET A 165 -0.03 -13.48 9.30
C MET A 165 -1.03 -12.83 8.33
N PHE A 166 -2.31 -13.22 8.33
CA PHE A 166 -3.34 -12.56 7.52
C PHE A 166 -3.65 -11.16 8.04
N ARG A 167 -3.62 -10.90 9.35
CA ARG A 167 -3.78 -9.55 9.92
C ARG A 167 -2.58 -8.64 9.65
N VAL A 168 -1.36 -9.19 9.68
CA VAL A 168 -0.15 -8.44 9.29
C VAL A 168 -0.13 -8.22 7.79
N GLY A 169 -0.44 -9.26 7.00
CA GLY A 169 -0.52 -9.23 5.56
C GLY A 169 -1.63 -8.30 5.05
N SER A 170 -2.78 -8.19 5.73
CA SER A 170 -3.83 -7.25 5.34
C SER A 170 -3.40 -5.80 5.58
N ARG A 171 -2.75 -5.50 6.69
CA ARG A 171 -2.18 -4.16 6.96
C ARG A 171 -1.08 -3.79 5.97
N ILE A 172 -0.18 -4.73 5.65
CA ILE A 172 0.87 -4.52 4.66
C ILE A 172 0.29 -4.40 3.24
N LYS A 173 -0.74 -5.19 2.89
CA LYS A 173 -1.42 -5.13 1.59
C LYS A 173 -2.15 -3.81 1.39
N CYS A 174 -2.87 -3.31 2.39
CA CYS A 174 -3.46 -1.97 2.34
C CYS A 174 -2.37 -0.93 2.11
N TRP A 175 -1.32 -0.91 2.94
CA TRP A 175 -0.24 0.05 2.79
C TRP A 175 0.49 0.01 1.43
N LEU A 176 0.75 -1.19 0.89
CA LEU A 176 1.41 -1.33 -0.42
C LEU A 176 0.50 -1.00 -1.59
N VAL A 177 -0.78 -1.39 -1.54
CA VAL A 177 -1.76 -1.03 -2.57
C VAL A 177 -1.99 0.47 -2.53
N ASP A 178 -2.21 1.03 -1.34
CA ASP A 178 -2.33 2.48 -1.16
C ASP A 178 -1.10 3.18 -1.68
N ARG A 179 0.11 2.65 -1.53
CA ARG A 179 1.32 3.29 -2.06
C ARG A 179 1.57 3.09 -3.55
N LEU A 180 1.14 1.95 -4.11
CA LEU A 180 1.25 1.64 -5.54
C LEU A 180 0.18 2.33 -6.38
N TYR A 181 -0.97 2.62 -5.77
CA TYR A 181 -2.12 3.27 -6.42
C TYR A 181 -2.43 4.65 -5.83
N ALA A 182 -1.69 5.12 -4.81
CA ALA A 182 -1.82 6.48 -4.31
C ALA A 182 -1.59 7.45 -5.45
N ARG A 183 -2.53 8.38 -5.60
CA ARG A 183 -2.26 9.58 -6.37
C ARG A 183 -0.96 10.22 -5.87
N HIS A 184 -0.08 10.50 -6.80
CA HIS A 184 1.11 11.29 -6.54
C HIS A 184 0.69 12.63 -5.91
N ASP A 185 1.39 13.08 -4.88
CA ASP A 185 1.21 14.42 -4.30
C ASP A 185 1.59 15.46 -5.37
N PRO A 186 0.62 16.15 -6.00
CA PRO A 186 0.91 17.07 -7.09
C PRO A 186 1.68 18.31 -6.59
N SER A 187 1.63 18.58 -5.28
CA SER A 187 2.24 19.76 -4.67
C SER A 187 3.67 19.52 -4.17
N GLY A 188 4.23 18.33 -4.38
CA GLY A 188 5.53 17.94 -3.83
C GLY A 188 6.66 18.92 -4.15
N ASP A 189 6.64 19.47 -5.37
CA ASP A 189 7.63 20.43 -5.88
C ASP A 189 7.13 21.89 -5.89
N TRP A 190 5.92 22.15 -5.37
CA TRP A 190 5.36 23.50 -5.36
C TRP A 190 6.10 24.37 -4.35
N GLN A 191 6.63 25.49 -4.83
CA GLN A 191 7.27 26.49 -4.00
C GLN A 191 6.27 27.58 -3.68
N ARG A 192 6.11 27.85 -2.38
CA ARG A 192 5.25 28.94 -1.93
C ARG A 192 5.80 30.26 -2.43
N ASP A 193 4.98 31.01 -3.14
CA ASP A 193 5.26 32.40 -3.46
C ASP A 193 4.59 33.30 -2.43
N THR A 194 5.40 33.96 -1.60
CA THR A 194 4.89 34.86 -0.54
C THR A 194 4.50 36.24 -1.08
N GLU A 195 4.88 36.58 -2.31
CA GLU A 195 4.55 37.87 -2.93
C GLU A 195 3.13 37.86 -3.53
N ILE A 196 2.58 36.67 -3.80
CA ILE A 196 1.22 36.50 -4.34
C ILE A 196 0.24 36.28 -3.18
N PRO A 197 -0.63 37.26 -2.86
CA PRO A 197 -1.63 37.08 -1.82
C PRO A 197 -2.65 36.01 -2.21
N VAL A 198 -3.18 35.30 -1.22
CA VAL A 198 -4.36 34.47 -1.45
C VAL A 198 -5.57 35.36 -1.47
N VAL A 199 -6.16 35.47 -2.66
CA VAL A 199 -7.33 36.29 -2.93
C VAL A 199 -8.41 35.39 -3.49
N ILE A 200 -9.63 35.51 -2.97
CA ILE A 200 -10.83 34.93 -3.57
C ILE A 200 -11.61 36.05 -4.25
N GLU A 201 -11.83 35.93 -5.55
CA GLU A 201 -12.70 36.85 -6.29
C GLU A 201 -14.07 36.19 -6.49
N LEU A 202 -15.08 36.76 -5.83
CA LEU A 202 -16.47 36.31 -5.87
C LEU A 202 -17.15 36.64 -7.20
N GLY A 203 -16.64 37.59 -7.99
CA GLY A 203 -17.17 37.86 -9.32
C GLY A 203 -17.16 36.63 -10.24
N ASP A 204 -16.13 35.80 -10.12
CA ASP A 204 -15.91 34.63 -10.98
C ASP A 204 -15.53 33.34 -10.23
N SER A 205 -15.81 33.33 -8.92
CA SER A 205 -15.56 32.21 -8.02
C SER A 205 -14.12 31.67 -8.13
N SER A 206 -13.13 32.57 -8.21
CA SER A 206 -11.73 32.18 -8.41
C SER A 206 -10.91 32.31 -7.14
N LEU A 207 -10.06 31.32 -6.89
CA LEU A 207 -9.01 31.32 -5.87
C LEU A 207 -7.68 31.63 -6.53
N MET A 208 -7.08 32.79 -6.22
CA MET A 208 -5.87 33.28 -6.87
C MET A 208 -5.99 33.36 -8.40
N GLY A 209 -7.20 33.66 -8.91
CA GLY A 209 -7.51 33.66 -10.35
C GLY A 209 -7.68 32.27 -10.97
N VAL A 210 -7.73 31.21 -10.16
CA VAL A 210 -7.97 29.82 -10.59
C VAL A 210 -9.39 29.40 -10.21
N ARG A 211 -10.18 28.92 -11.18
CA ARG A 211 -11.60 28.60 -10.97
C ARG A 211 -11.84 27.10 -10.75
N PRO A 212 -12.97 26.70 -10.15
CA PRO A 212 -13.43 25.33 -10.23
C PRO A 212 -13.49 24.84 -11.69
N GLY A 213 -12.89 23.68 -11.95
CA GLY A 213 -12.68 23.10 -13.26
C GLY A 213 -11.32 23.38 -13.90
N ASP A 214 -10.55 24.35 -13.40
CA ASP A 214 -9.17 24.57 -13.84
C ASP A 214 -8.23 23.48 -13.34
N GLN A 215 -7.05 23.41 -13.96
CA GLN A 215 -5.96 22.52 -13.52
C GLN A 215 -5.38 22.98 -12.18
N ILE A 216 -5.18 22.02 -11.25
CA ILE A 216 -4.65 22.31 -9.91
C ILE A 216 -3.23 22.89 -9.94
N ASP A 217 -2.42 22.59 -10.96
CA ASP A 217 -1.02 23.09 -11.07
C ASP A 217 -0.94 24.62 -11.15
N LYS A 218 -2.04 25.29 -11.53
CA LYS A 218 -2.12 26.76 -11.48
C LYS A 218 -2.05 27.31 -10.04
N LEU A 219 -2.34 26.49 -9.03
CA LEU A 219 -2.25 26.82 -7.62
C LEU A 219 -0.85 26.56 -7.02
N HIS A 220 0.16 26.27 -7.83
CA HIS A 220 1.54 26.14 -7.35
C HIS A 220 2.04 27.27 -6.42
N PRO A 221 1.61 28.54 -6.53
CA PRO A 221 2.05 29.59 -5.61
C PRO A 221 1.62 29.37 -4.16
N LEU A 222 0.60 28.53 -3.90
CA LEU A 222 0.22 28.13 -2.54
C LEU A 222 1.35 27.37 -1.82
N GLY A 223 2.26 26.76 -2.60
CA GLY A 223 3.30 25.88 -2.11
C GLY A 223 2.79 24.48 -1.79
N ARG A 224 3.66 23.68 -1.19
CA ARG A 224 3.35 22.30 -0.81
C ARG A 224 2.23 22.23 0.22
N VAL A 225 1.35 21.24 0.10
CA VAL A 225 0.30 20.96 1.08
C VAL A 225 0.87 20.61 2.46
N GLU A 226 0.11 20.93 3.51
CA GLU A 226 0.52 20.65 4.89
C GLU A 226 0.17 19.22 5.31
N ILE A 227 -0.94 18.68 4.79
CA ILE A 227 -1.39 17.31 5.06
C ILE A 227 -1.27 16.46 3.79
N VAL A 228 -0.06 15.98 3.51
CA VAL A 228 0.25 15.19 2.30
C VAL A 228 -0.62 13.95 2.13
N ARG A 229 -1.05 13.31 3.23
CA ARG A 229 -1.91 12.12 3.14
C ARG A 229 -3.28 12.38 2.50
N ASP A 230 -3.76 13.62 2.51
CA ASP A 230 -5.08 13.97 1.99
C ASP A 230 -5.08 13.98 0.45
N THR A 231 -3.91 14.14 -0.19
CA THR A 231 -3.79 14.16 -1.66
C THR A 231 -4.17 12.84 -2.31
N VAL A 232 -4.06 11.73 -1.57
CA VAL A 232 -4.51 10.40 -2.00
C VAL A 232 -6.00 10.39 -2.30
N ASN A 233 -6.77 11.19 -1.55
CA ASN A 233 -8.21 11.33 -1.72
C ASN A 233 -8.60 12.48 -2.66
N GLY A 234 -7.64 13.05 -3.38
CA GLY A 234 -7.89 14.19 -4.25
C GLY A 234 -8.13 15.49 -3.50
N LYS A 235 -7.42 15.72 -2.38
CA LYS A 235 -7.57 16.93 -1.56
C LYS A 235 -6.24 17.60 -1.26
N LEU A 236 -6.17 18.92 -1.41
CA LEU A 236 -5.06 19.76 -0.98
C LEU A 236 -5.47 20.49 0.31
N SER A 237 -4.73 20.27 1.39
CA SER A 237 -5.09 20.77 2.73
C SER A 237 -4.08 21.78 3.25
N TYR A 238 -4.56 22.99 3.57
CA TYR A 238 -3.81 24.09 4.17
C TYR A 238 -4.50 24.59 5.45
N PRO A 239 -4.59 23.76 6.51
CA PRO A 239 -5.28 24.11 7.74
C PRO A 239 -4.69 25.35 8.43
N SER A 240 -3.39 25.63 8.31
CA SER A 240 -2.81 26.88 8.86
C SER A 240 -3.33 28.15 8.18
N ARG A 241 -4.06 28.01 7.07
CA ARG A 241 -4.65 29.08 6.26
C ARG A 241 -6.17 28.95 6.13
N GLY A 242 -6.77 28.01 6.87
CA GLY A 242 -8.20 27.72 6.79
C GLY A 242 -8.69 27.43 5.37
N LEU A 243 -7.90 26.72 4.55
CA LEU A 243 -8.18 26.49 3.13
C LEU A 243 -8.03 25.00 2.75
N TRP A 244 -9.00 24.52 1.98
CA TRP A 244 -8.98 23.18 1.40
C TRP A 244 -9.51 23.19 -0.03
N ILE A 245 -8.94 22.35 -0.87
CA ILE A 245 -9.28 22.25 -2.29
C ILE A 245 -9.45 20.79 -2.66
N ASP A 246 -10.60 20.41 -3.17
CA ASP A 246 -10.84 19.08 -3.74
C ASP A 246 -10.58 19.09 -5.25
N PHE A 247 -10.06 17.97 -5.76
CA PHE A 247 -9.73 17.80 -7.16
C PHE A 247 -9.95 16.38 -7.70
N SER A 248 -10.43 16.32 -8.93
CA SER A 248 -10.76 15.09 -9.65
C SER A 248 -9.53 14.26 -10.03
N GLU A 249 -9.77 13.06 -10.54
CA GLU A 249 -8.72 12.17 -11.11
C GLU A 249 -7.95 12.81 -12.26
N THR A 250 -8.55 13.81 -12.92
CA THR A 250 -7.93 14.54 -14.04
C THR A 250 -7.16 15.78 -13.59
N ASN A 251 -6.86 15.90 -12.29
CA ASN A 251 -6.16 17.03 -11.67
C ASN A 251 -6.84 18.37 -11.94
N ARG A 252 -8.18 18.37 -11.96
CA ARG A 252 -9.00 19.58 -12.04
C ARG A 252 -9.67 19.85 -10.71
N ILE A 253 -9.72 21.12 -10.32
CA ILE A 253 -10.41 21.56 -9.09
C ILE A 253 -11.89 21.24 -9.23
N ASP A 254 -12.45 20.52 -8.26
CA ASP A 254 -13.88 20.23 -8.21
C ASP A 254 -14.59 21.22 -7.28
N SER A 255 -13.97 21.50 -6.12
CA SER A 255 -14.43 22.47 -5.15
C SER A 255 -13.26 23.03 -4.34
N TYR A 256 -13.52 24.11 -3.62
CA TYR A 256 -12.65 24.55 -2.53
C TYR A 256 -13.51 25.18 -1.45
N TRP A 257 -13.04 25.14 -0.20
CA TRP A 257 -13.69 25.82 0.90
C TRP A 257 -12.71 26.50 1.82
N ILE A 258 -13.22 27.53 2.47
CA ILE A 258 -12.52 28.31 3.47
C ILE A 258 -13.29 28.27 4.79
N VAL A 259 -12.58 28.28 5.92
CA VAL A 259 -13.21 28.31 7.25
C VAL A 259 -12.89 29.60 7.97
N PHE A 260 -13.84 30.10 8.77
CA PHE A 260 -13.68 31.31 9.56
C PHE A 260 -13.58 31.02 11.07
N THR A 261 -13.87 29.79 11.48
CA THR A 261 -13.63 29.30 12.84
C THR A 261 -12.68 28.11 12.83
N SER A 262 -11.96 27.92 13.93
CA SER A 262 -11.06 26.78 14.10
C SER A 262 -11.88 25.54 14.48
N MET A 263 -12.00 24.57 13.58
CA MET A 263 -12.77 23.34 13.84
C MET A 263 -11.92 22.31 14.60
N SER A 264 -10.59 22.40 14.49
CA SER A 264 -9.68 21.47 15.16
C SER A 264 -8.32 22.09 15.55
N LYS A 265 -7.59 21.40 16.43
CA LYS A 265 -6.28 21.84 16.90
C LYS A 265 -5.28 21.90 15.72
N GLY A 266 -4.89 23.12 15.36
CA GLY A 266 -3.93 23.38 14.27
C GLY A 266 -4.56 24.03 13.03
N GLU A 267 -5.88 24.16 13.00
CA GLU A 267 -6.58 24.96 12.00
C GLU A 267 -6.65 26.42 12.43
N ALA A 268 -6.35 27.32 11.49
CA ALA A 268 -6.54 28.74 11.63
C ALA A 268 -7.72 29.19 10.74
N PRO A 269 -8.43 30.26 11.12
CA PRO A 269 -9.34 30.94 10.21
C PRO A 269 -8.62 31.37 8.92
N PHE A 270 -9.39 31.45 7.84
CA PHE A 270 -8.92 31.95 6.56
C PHE A 270 -8.38 33.38 6.71
N ASP A 271 -7.14 33.57 6.26
CA ASP A 271 -6.38 34.81 6.40
C ASP A 271 -6.20 35.56 5.06
N GLY A 272 -6.79 35.04 3.99
CA GLY A 272 -6.75 35.64 2.67
C GLY A 272 -7.72 36.80 2.49
N GLU A 273 -7.63 37.47 1.34
CA GLU A 273 -8.52 38.55 0.96
C GLU A 273 -9.73 38.01 0.18
N ILE A 274 -10.93 38.50 0.48
CA ILE A 274 -12.14 38.21 -0.30
C ILE A 274 -12.54 39.48 -1.03
N ARG A 275 -12.74 39.39 -2.35
CA ARG A 275 -13.14 40.50 -3.21
C ARG A 275 -14.44 40.19 -3.92
N HIS A 276 -15.25 41.22 -4.13
CA HIS A 276 -16.43 41.15 -4.97
C HIS A 276 -16.37 42.27 -6.00
N ASN A 277 -16.24 41.90 -7.28
CA ASN A 277 -16.07 42.84 -8.39
C ASN A 277 -14.86 43.76 -8.18
N GLY A 278 -13.75 43.20 -7.68
CA GLY A 278 -12.52 43.93 -7.39
C GLY A 278 -12.53 44.79 -6.13
N GLN A 279 -13.63 44.83 -5.37
CA GLN A 279 -13.70 45.52 -4.09
C GLN A 279 -13.46 44.54 -2.93
N SER A 280 -12.57 44.89 -2.02
CA SER A 280 -12.28 44.09 -0.83
C SER A 280 -13.50 44.07 0.11
N LEU A 281 -13.92 42.87 0.52
CA LEU A 281 -14.97 42.65 1.51
C LEU A 281 -14.34 42.27 2.85
N VAL A 282 -14.84 42.89 3.93
CA VAL A 282 -14.38 42.58 5.29
C VAL A 282 -15.23 41.43 5.84
N ILE A 283 -14.84 40.20 5.47
CA ILE A 283 -15.50 38.98 5.93
C ILE A 283 -14.68 38.38 7.07
N SER A 284 -15.37 38.00 8.16
CA SER A 284 -14.76 37.36 9.32
C SER A 284 -15.77 36.43 9.98
N HIS A 285 -15.34 35.71 11.01
CA HIS A 285 -16.25 34.91 11.84
C HIS A 285 -17.43 35.72 12.42
N ALA A 286 -17.21 37.00 12.72
CA ALA A 286 -18.24 37.89 13.27
C ALA A 286 -19.23 38.42 12.22
N THR A 287 -19.01 38.12 10.94
CA THR A 287 -19.97 38.45 9.87
C THR A 287 -21.23 37.64 10.09
N ASN A 288 -22.38 38.31 10.19
CA ASN A 288 -23.67 37.67 10.32
C ASN A 288 -24.34 37.49 8.94
N PRO A 289 -25.40 36.67 8.83
CA PRO A 289 -26.07 36.41 7.56
C PRO A 289 -26.63 37.66 6.88
N ASP A 290 -27.21 38.59 7.65
CA ASP A 290 -27.89 39.75 7.09
C ASP A 290 -26.90 40.76 6.49
N ASP A 291 -25.75 40.97 7.13
CA ASP A 291 -24.66 41.79 6.59
C ASP A 291 -24.13 41.20 5.28
N LEU A 292 -23.92 39.87 5.23
CA LEU A 292 -23.44 39.22 4.01
C LEU A 292 -24.47 39.30 2.87
N ILE A 293 -25.76 39.15 3.17
CA ILE A 293 -26.85 39.31 2.19
C ILE A 293 -26.92 40.76 1.68
N ALA A 294 -26.65 41.76 2.54
CA ALA A 294 -26.60 43.15 2.11
C ALA A 294 -25.47 43.40 1.09
N ASP A 295 -24.32 42.74 1.27
CA ASP A 295 -23.14 42.88 0.39
C ASP A 295 -23.25 42.07 -0.91
N LEU A 296 -23.79 40.85 -0.84
CA LEU A 296 -23.85 39.91 -1.98
C LEU A 296 -25.18 39.95 -2.74
N GLY A 297 -26.22 40.50 -2.13
CA GLY A 297 -27.60 40.40 -2.59
C GLY A 297 -28.30 39.14 -2.06
N PRO A 298 -29.59 38.94 -2.41
CA PRO A 298 -30.37 37.83 -1.89
C PRO A 298 -29.84 36.46 -2.39
N PRO A 299 -29.79 35.44 -1.52
CA PRO A 299 -29.40 34.09 -1.91
C PRO A 299 -30.46 33.45 -2.81
N THR A 300 -30.06 32.47 -3.61
CA THR A 300 -31.01 31.67 -4.40
C THR A 300 -31.88 30.80 -3.49
N ARG A 301 -31.31 30.28 -2.42
CA ARG A 301 -32.00 29.51 -1.38
C ARG A 301 -31.40 29.82 -0.02
N ARG A 302 -32.27 29.88 0.99
CA ARG A 302 -31.91 30.02 2.41
C ARG A 302 -32.57 28.87 3.16
N GLU A 303 -31.81 28.22 4.03
CA GLU A 303 -32.31 27.20 4.95
C GLU A 303 -32.02 27.65 6.37
N ASP A 304 -33.07 27.81 7.17
CA ASP A 304 -32.96 28.11 8.59
C ASP A 304 -32.96 26.77 9.36
N GLU A 305 -31.87 26.47 10.06
CA GLU A 305 -31.69 25.29 10.88
C GLU A 305 -31.83 25.63 12.37
N PRO A 306 -32.04 24.66 13.27
CA PRO A 306 -32.18 24.94 14.70
C PRO A 306 -30.99 25.72 15.30
N ASP A 307 -29.79 25.44 14.81
CA ASP A 307 -28.53 25.96 15.36
C ASP A 307 -27.83 26.93 14.37
N GLY A 308 -28.41 27.17 13.19
CA GLY A 308 -27.69 27.85 12.12
C GLY A 308 -28.53 28.29 10.92
N VAL A 309 -27.85 28.86 9.93
CA VAL A 309 -28.44 29.30 8.66
C VAL A 309 -27.50 28.92 7.53
N LEU A 310 -28.02 28.26 6.50
CA LEU A 310 -27.27 27.91 5.31
C LEU A 310 -27.76 28.74 4.12
N LEU A 311 -26.83 29.47 3.50
CA LEU A 311 -27.12 30.31 2.33
C LEU A 311 -26.55 29.67 1.06
N TYR A 312 -27.36 29.61 0.01
CA TYR A 312 -26.97 29.08 -1.28
C TYR A 312 -27.04 30.15 -2.37
N TYR A 313 -25.94 30.30 -3.13
CA TYR A 313 -25.89 31.18 -4.30
C TYR A 313 -25.53 30.35 -5.54
N HIS A 314 -26.44 30.26 -6.50
CA HIS A 314 -26.12 29.69 -7.82
C HIS A 314 -25.58 30.78 -8.73
N ARG A 315 -24.36 30.59 -9.24
CA ARG A 315 -23.66 31.58 -10.06
C ARG A 315 -23.74 31.22 -11.55
N PRO A 316 -23.67 32.20 -12.47
CA PRO A 316 -23.77 31.95 -13.92
C PRO A 316 -22.64 31.08 -14.51
N ASP A 317 -21.55 30.88 -13.79
CA ASP A 317 -20.37 30.10 -14.15
C ASP A 317 -20.49 28.61 -13.76
N ASN A 318 -21.69 28.13 -13.40
CA ASN A 318 -21.96 26.78 -12.88
C ASN A 318 -21.17 26.48 -11.59
N VAL A 319 -20.93 27.51 -10.78
CA VAL A 319 -20.43 27.36 -9.43
C VAL A 319 -21.56 27.66 -8.45
N ARG A 320 -21.74 26.80 -7.47
CA ARG A 320 -22.62 27.02 -6.33
C ARG A 320 -21.78 27.40 -5.12
N TRP A 321 -22.23 28.44 -4.42
CA TRP A 321 -21.70 28.76 -3.10
C TRP A 321 -22.62 28.22 -2.03
N GLU A 322 -22.04 27.62 -1.01
CA GLU A 322 -22.72 27.19 0.21
C GLU A 322 -22.01 27.88 1.38
N ILE A 323 -22.76 28.64 2.17
CA ILE A 323 -22.21 29.50 3.23
C ILE A 323 -22.92 29.16 4.52
N ASP A 324 -22.17 28.60 5.46
CA ASP A 324 -22.70 28.08 6.72
C ASP A 324 -22.50 29.08 7.86
N PHE A 325 -23.56 29.28 8.63
CA PHE A 325 -23.58 30.11 9.82
C PHE A 325 -24.12 29.30 10.99
N GLU A 326 -23.45 29.38 12.14
CA GLU A 326 -23.87 28.76 13.40
C GLU A 326 -23.91 29.84 14.47
N ASP A 327 -24.97 29.88 15.28
CA ASP A 327 -25.18 30.92 16.31
C ASP A 327 -25.07 32.37 15.78
N GLY A 328 -25.39 32.58 14.49
CA GLY A 328 -25.32 33.87 13.81
C GLY A 328 -23.92 34.31 13.39
N CYS A 329 -22.92 33.42 13.50
CA CYS A 329 -21.53 33.66 13.10
C CYS A 329 -21.18 32.83 11.87
N LEU A 330 -20.36 33.36 10.98
CA LEU A 330 -19.88 32.67 9.79
C LEU A 330 -18.90 31.54 10.16
N ILE A 331 -19.17 30.32 9.71
CA ILE A 331 -18.39 29.12 10.02
C ILE A 331 -17.48 28.76 8.84
N ASP A 332 -18.08 28.53 7.67
CA ASP A 332 -17.33 28.20 6.47
C ASP A 332 -18.04 28.68 5.20
N TRP A 333 -17.31 28.61 4.10
CA TRP A 333 -17.78 28.98 2.77
C TRP A 333 -17.18 28.03 1.73
N LEU A 334 -18.05 27.24 1.12
CA LEU A 334 -17.74 26.23 0.12
C LEU A 334 -18.12 26.72 -1.29
N PHE A 335 -17.23 26.49 -2.25
CA PHE A 335 -17.38 26.80 -3.67
C PHE A 335 -17.35 25.49 -4.45
N VAL A 336 -18.48 25.08 -5.03
CA VAL A 336 -18.64 23.77 -5.69
C VAL A 336 -18.97 23.96 -7.16
N LYS A 337 -18.30 23.21 -8.04
CA LYS A 337 -18.72 23.12 -9.44
C LYS A 337 -19.91 22.16 -9.58
N ASP A 338 -21.03 22.66 -10.11
CA ASP A 338 -22.24 21.88 -10.39
C ASP A 338 -22.09 20.92 -11.59
#